data_AF-A0A7R7VH89-F1
#
_entry.id   AF-A0A7R7VH89-F1
#
_cell.length_a   1.000
_cell.length_b   1.000
_cell.length_c   1.000
_cell.angle_alpha   90.00
_cell.angle_beta   90.00
_cell.angle_gamma   90.00
#
_symmetry.space_group_name_H-M   'P 1'
#
loop_
_entity.id
_entity.type
_entity.pdbx_description
1 polymer ?
#
loop_
_entity_poly.entity_id
_entity_poly.type
_entity_poly.pdbx_seq_one_letter_code
_entity_poly.pdbx_strand_id
1 'polypeptide(L)'
;MLIAACYSAERSLLLSFATRLALDLNMDEAFENLIQRLAMWETDVCHDPKEERSLMRESRTWFGLLVLEHIFRVDGGKPPGIRFGGSARRCRALLGHPSSTVLDLRLFAQVELNILRANINDTLGSRTFDKLDITNFVHETKIDLDLWFDDWLRIIENSPAATEEKPFLLAALRVQKCWAELTLHCKALQSMGVENVAAISPTEQSILLTAKGAAKKHLALITTEPDHYLAQLRYAMDFVWAKCAFCFLLLLKLSRLLPERDEEHRELLRQGETLLEELSKAGPGNTIYLQILKMSIEKYGRTLQDNNERDTETDTEATGPFWELFDAQTDLQSFVPEQFVSEWEFPGLNLFYFPIAWQDFFGDFSLAI
;
A
#
# COMPACT_ATOMS: atom_id res chain seq x y z
N MET A 1 7.16 19.62 -14.12
CA MET A 1 6.67 19.65 -12.72
C MET A 1 6.23 18.30 -12.21
N LEU A 2 5.40 17.53 -12.94
CA LEU A 2 5.01 16.16 -12.55
C LEU A 2 6.20 15.32 -12.06
N ILE A 3 7.27 15.23 -12.86
CA ILE A 3 8.49 14.48 -12.50
C ILE A 3 9.14 15.04 -11.22
N ALA A 4 9.17 16.36 -11.04
CA ALA A 4 9.76 16.96 -9.83
C ALA A 4 8.95 16.65 -8.57
N ALA A 5 7.62 16.58 -8.67
CA ALA A 5 6.75 16.20 -7.57
C ALA A 5 7.03 14.76 -7.08
N CYS A 6 7.51 13.87 -7.95
CA CYS A 6 7.83 12.48 -7.60
C CYS A 6 9.01 12.32 -6.64
N TYR A 7 9.92 13.30 -6.57
CA TYR A 7 11.21 13.19 -5.87
C TYR A 7 11.48 14.37 -4.90
N SER A 8 10.49 15.25 -4.70
CA SER A 8 10.63 16.42 -3.84
C SER A 8 9.98 16.21 -2.47
N ALA A 9 10.55 16.81 -1.43
CA ALA A 9 9.90 16.93 -0.12
C ALA A 9 8.58 17.73 -0.21
N GLU A 10 8.53 18.72 -1.10
CA GLU A 10 7.33 19.54 -1.37
C GLU A 10 6.39 18.90 -2.41
N ARG A 11 6.40 17.57 -2.52
CA ARG A 11 5.64 16.77 -3.50
C ARG A 11 4.18 17.20 -3.66
N SER A 12 3.47 17.42 -2.55
CA SER A 12 2.06 17.80 -2.55
C SER A 12 1.81 19.18 -3.17
N LEU A 13 2.71 20.14 -2.92
CA LEU A 13 2.63 21.49 -3.47
C LEU A 13 2.94 21.49 -4.97
N LEU A 14 4.03 20.83 -5.36
CA LEU A 14 4.42 20.70 -6.77
C LEU A 14 3.38 19.96 -7.59
N LEU A 15 2.76 18.92 -7.02
CA LEU A 15 1.67 18.21 -7.67
C LEU A 15 0.46 19.13 -7.87
N SER A 16 0.05 19.90 -6.86
CA SER A 16 -1.06 20.85 -7.01
C SER A 16 -0.81 21.89 -8.11
N PHE A 17 0.42 22.43 -8.22
CA PHE A 17 0.79 23.30 -9.33
C PHE A 17 0.75 22.59 -10.68
N ALA A 18 1.30 21.37 -10.76
CA ALA A 18 1.29 20.60 -12.00
C ALA A 18 -0.14 20.28 -12.47
N THR A 19 -1.02 19.90 -11.53
CA THR A 19 -2.43 19.64 -11.79
C THR A 19 -3.14 20.91 -12.27
N ARG A 20 -2.90 22.06 -11.61
CA ARG A 20 -3.51 23.32 -12.05
C ARG A 20 -3.10 23.71 -13.46
N LEU A 21 -1.82 23.58 -13.80
CA LEU A 21 -1.33 23.86 -15.14
C LEU A 21 -1.85 22.89 -16.19
N ALA A 22 -2.04 21.62 -15.84
CA ALA A 22 -2.64 20.64 -16.75
C ALA A 22 -4.10 21.00 -17.06
N LEU A 23 -4.85 21.47 -16.06
CA LEU A 23 -6.21 21.99 -16.26
C LEU A 23 -6.22 23.27 -17.10
N ASP A 24 -5.28 24.20 -16.86
CA ASP A 24 -5.18 25.42 -17.69
C ASP A 24 -4.81 25.12 -19.16
N LEU A 25 -4.24 23.94 -19.42
CA LEU A 25 -3.93 23.40 -20.75
C LEU A 25 -5.01 22.44 -21.29
N ASN A 26 -6.14 22.26 -20.58
CA ASN A 26 -7.24 21.34 -20.90
C ASN A 26 -6.80 19.87 -21.11
N MET A 27 -5.75 19.42 -20.40
CA MET A 27 -5.25 18.05 -20.53
C MET A 27 -6.23 17.00 -19.97
N ASP A 28 -7.16 17.41 -19.12
CA ASP A 28 -8.22 16.57 -18.55
C ASP A 28 -9.23 16.10 -19.60
N GLU A 29 -9.44 16.88 -20.66
CA GLU A 29 -10.31 16.54 -21.79
C GLU A 29 -9.60 15.69 -22.84
N ALA A 30 -8.27 15.64 -22.84
CA ALA A 30 -7.47 15.00 -23.88
C ALA A 30 -7.81 13.52 -24.08
N PHE A 31 -8.12 12.82 -22.99
CA PHE A 31 -8.52 11.41 -23.04
C PHE A 31 -9.86 11.21 -23.75
N GLU A 32 -10.88 11.99 -23.38
CA GLU A 32 -12.21 11.91 -23.99
C GLU A 32 -12.15 12.29 -25.47
N ASN A 33 -11.40 13.35 -25.80
CA ASN A 33 -11.17 13.78 -27.18
C ASN A 33 -10.48 12.69 -28.01
N LEU A 34 -9.49 11.99 -27.44
CA LEU A 34 -8.83 10.88 -28.11
C LEU A 34 -9.78 9.70 -28.33
N ILE A 35 -10.54 9.29 -27.32
CA ILE A 35 -11.50 8.18 -27.43
C ILE A 35 -12.58 8.48 -28.48
N GLN A 36 -13.10 9.71 -28.52
CA GLN A 36 -14.08 10.12 -29.52
C GLN A 36 -13.53 9.99 -30.94
N ARG A 37 -12.27 10.40 -31.16
CA ARG A 37 -11.60 10.27 -32.47
C ARG A 37 -11.37 8.82 -32.86
N LEU A 38 -10.91 8.00 -31.92
CA LEU A 38 -10.74 6.55 -32.12
C LEU A 38 -12.06 5.88 -32.53
N ALA A 39 -13.20 6.33 -31.99
CA ALA A 39 -14.52 5.81 -32.37
C ALA A 39 -14.97 6.26 -33.77
N MET A 40 -14.48 7.41 -34.24
CA MET A 40 -14.77 7.96 -35.57
C MET A 40 -13.76 7.52 -36.65
N TRP A 41 -12.79 6.67 -36.30
CA TRP A 41 -11.69 6.25 -37.17
C TRP A 41 -12.14 5.71 -38.54
N GLU A 42 -13.25 4.98 -38.59
CA GLU A 42 -13.77 4.39 -39.84
C GLU A 42 -14.51 5.40 -40.73
N THR A 43 -14.96 6.52 -40.18
CA THR A 43 -15.84 7.48 -40.87
C THR A 43 -15.16 8.79 -41.25
N ASP A 44 -14.04 9.14 -40.63
CA ASP A 44 -13.38 10.43 -40.83
C ASP A 44 -12.20 10.31 -41.82
N VAL A 45 -12.25 11.11 -42.88
CA VAL A 45 -11.24 11.16 -43.96
C VAL A 45 -10.08 12.09 -43.57
N CYS A 46 -10.23 12.87 -42.50
CA CYS A 46 -9.30 13.92 -42.11
C CYS A 46 -8.52 13.60 -40.82
N HIS A 47 -8.01 12.37 -40.69
CA HIS A 47 -7.14 11.99 -39.58
C HIS A 47 -5.83 12.77 -39.62
N ASP A 48 -5.54 13.55 -38.58
CA ASP A 48 -4.18 14.07 -38.31
C ASP A 48 -3.48 13.20 -37.26
N PRO A 49 -2.57 12.29 -37.67
CA PRO A 49 -1.82 11.46 -36.74
C PRO A 49 -0.94 12.26 -35.76
N LYS A 50 -0.61 13.53 -36.06
CA LYS A 50 0.15 14.39 -35.14
C LYS A 50 -0.71 14.81 -33.96
N GLU A 51 -1.98 15.13 -34.22
CA GLU A 51 -2.93 15.53 -33.18
C GLU A 51 -3.25 14.37 -32.24
N GLU A 52 -3.51 13.17 -32.77
CA GLU A 52 -3.72 11.96 -31.96
C GLU A 52 -2.51 11.63 -31.07
N ARG A 53 -1.30 11.82 -31.61
CA ARG A 53 -0.05 11.70 -30.83
C ARG A 53 0.04 12.73 -29.72
N SER A 54 -0.43 13.96 -29.94
CA SER A 54 -0.48 15.00 -28.90
C SER A 54 -1.45 14.60 -27.80
N LEU A 55 -2.68 14.24 -28.18
CA LEU A 55 -3.73 13.81 -27.25
C LEU A 55 -3.30 12.59 -26.43
N MET A 56 -2.58 11.64 -27.03
CA MET A 56 -2.03 10.48 -26.30
C MET A 56 -1.01 10.92 -25.23
N ARG A 57 -0.14 11.89 -25.54
CA ARG A 57 0.85 12.42 -24.59
C ARG A 57 0.21 13.22 -23.47
N GLU A 58 -0.79 14.02 -23.80
CA GLU A 58 -1.58 14.79 -22.83
C GLU A 58 -2.36 13.84 -21.90
N SER A 59 -3.04 12.83 -22.46
CA SER A 59 -3.75 11.79 -21.70
C SER A 59 -2.82 11.07 -20.73
N ARG A 60 -1.62 10.65 -21.16
CA ARG A 60 -0.62 10.03 -20.27
C ARG A 60 -0.21 10.96 -19.13
N THR A 61 0.00 12.24 -19.45
CA THR A 61 0.40 13.24 -18.46
C THR A 61 -0.70 13.44 -17.42
N TRP A 62 -1.95 13.55 -17.88
CA TRP A 62 -3.13 13.64 -17.03
C TRP A 62 -3.30 12.40 -16.14
N PHE A 63 -3.19 11.20 -16.71
CA PHE A 63 -3.23 9.95 -15.94
C PHE A 63 -2.10 9.84 -14.92
N GLY A 64 -0.89 10.31 -15.25
CA GLY A 64 0.22 10.38 -14.30
C GLY A 64 -0.08 11.28 -13.11
N LEU A 65 -0.67 12.46 -13.36
CA LEU A 65 -1.14 13.37 -12.31
C LEU A 65 -2.25 12.73 -11.46
N LEU A 66 -3.21 12.08 -12.11
CA LEU A 66 -4.32 11.39 -11.47
C LEU A 66 -3.85 10.27 -10.52
N VAL A 67 -2.87 9.47 -10.96
CA VAL A 67 -2.28 8.40 -10.14
C VAL A 67 -1.60 8.99 -8.90
N LEU A 68 -0.78 10.03 -9.06
CA LEU A 68 -0.10 10.65 -7.93
C LEU A 68 -1.07 11.34 -6.97
N GLU A 69 -2.10 12.00 -7.48
CA GLU A 69 -3.09 12.67 -6.63
C GLU A 69 -3.82 11.65 -5.77
N HIS A 70 -4.25 10.53 -6.34
CA HIS A 70 -4.89 9.46 -5.56
C HIS A 70 -3.94 8.80 -4.57
N ILE A 71 -2.67 8.59 -4.94
CA ILE A 71 -1.65 8.08 -4.02
C ILE A 71 -1.51 9.04 -2.84
N PHE A 72 -1.23 10.33 -3.05
CA PHE A 72 -1.05 11.26 -1.92
C PHE A 72 -2.33 11.57 -1.15
N ARG A 73 -3.50 11.43 -1.76
CA ARG A 73 -4.79 11.48 -1.07
C ARG A 73 -4.95 10.29 -0.12
N VAL A 74 -4.79 9.08 -0.62
CA VAL A 74 -5.08 7.83 0.13
C VAL A 74 -3.96 7.50 1.11
N ASP A 75 -2.71 7.70 0.68
CA ASP A 75 -1.51 7.33 1.42
C ASP A 75 -0.94 8.48 2.23
N GLY A 76 -1.22 9.74 1.87
CA GLY A 76 -0.66 10.94 2.53
C GLY A 76 -1.71 11.83 3.20
N GLY A 77 -2.99 11.41 3.24
CA GLY A 77 -4.08 12.16 3.90
C GLY A 77 -4.43 13.51 3.26
N LYS A 78 -3.95 13.80 2.06
CA LYS A 78 -4.23 15.07 1.36
C LYS A 78 -5.72 15.15 0.98
N PRO A 79 -6.39 16.31 1.10
CA PRO A 79 -7.73 16.49 0.55
C PRO A 79 -7.74 16.30 -0.98
N PRO A 80 -8.84 15.81 -1.56
CA PRO A 80 -8.92 15.53 -2.99
C PRO A 80 -8.78 16.81 -3.84
N GLY A 81 -7.78 16.86 -4.73
CA GLY A 81 -7.59 17.95 -5.68
C GLY A 81 -8.28 17.74 -7.04
N ILE A 82 -8.44 16.50 -7.50
CA ILE A 82 -9.11 16.14 -8.76
C ILE A 82 -9.92 14.86 -8.62
N ARG A 83 -10.95 14.71 -9.47
CA ARG A 83 -11.77 13.49 -9.57
C ARG A 83 -11.71 12.95 -10.98
N PHE A 84 -11.67 11.63 -11.11
CA PHE A 84 -11.82 10.97 -12.41
C PHE A 84 -13.30 10.83 -12.76
N GLY A 85 -13.70 11.31 -13.93
CA GLY A 85 -15.06 11.12 -14.46
C GLY A 85 -15.17 9.81 -15.24
N GLY A 86 -16.23 9.04 -15.01
CA GLY A 86 -16.53 7.82 -15.77
C GLY A 86 -15.72 6.60 -15.36
N SER A 87 -15.73 5.57 -16.22
CA SER A 87 -15.09 4.27 -15.94
C SER A 87 -13.60 4.30 -16.24
N ALA A 88 -12.78 4.03 -15.21
CA ALA A 88 -11.32 3.93 -15.33
C ALA A 88 -10.89 2.92 -16.39
N ARG A 89 -11.64 1.83 -16.56
CA ARG A 89 -11.34 0.75 -17.52
C ARG A 89 -11.28 1.23 -18.97
N ARG A 90 -11.86 2.39 -19.29
CA ARG A 90 -11.80 2.97 -20.63
C ARG A 90 -10.37 3.29 -21.07
N CYS A 91 -9.43 3.53 -20.14
CA CYS A 91 -8.03 3.78 -20.50
C CYS A 91 -7.38 2.59 -21.20
N ARG A 92 -7.89 1.36 -21.00
CA ARG A 92 -7.41 0.15 -21.70
C ARG A 92 -7.55 0.25 -23.22
N ALA A 93 -8.51 1.03 -23.73
CA ALA A 93 -8.69 1.23 -25.17
C ALA A 93 -7.45 1.86 -25.83
N LEU A 94 -6.68 2.66 -25.08
CA LEU A 94 -5.46 3.29 -25.59
C LEU A 94 -4.31 2.29 -25.79
N LEU A 95 -4.39 1.07 -25.25
CA LEU A 95 -3.36 0.06 -25.46
C LEU A 95 -3.24 -0.38 -26.92
N GLY A 96 -4.35 -0.31 -27.67
CA GLY A 96 -4.38 -0.60 -29.12
C GLY A 96 -3.95 0.56 -30.01
N HIS A 97 -3.72 1.76 -29.44
CA HIS A 97 -3.34 2.94 -30.21
C HIS A 97 -1.90 2.80 -30.74
N PRO A 98 -1.58 3.21 -31.99
CA PRO A 98 -0.24 3.07 -32.58
C PRO A 98 0.89 3.74 -31.80
N SER A 99 0.56 4.74 -30.98
CA SER A 99 1.55 5.44 -30.14
C SER A 99 1.69 4.84 -28.75
N SER A 100 0.99 3.74 -28.43
CA SER A 100 1.08 3.00 -27.18
C SER A 100 2.49 2.43 -26.96
N THR A 101 2.89 2.30 -25.71
CA THR A 101 4.21 1.85 -25.26
C THR A 101 4.05 0.86 -24.11
N VAL A 102 5.10 0.08 -23.82
CA VAL A 102 5.11 -0.86 -22.68
C VAL A 102 4.82 -0.19 -21.34
N LEU A 103 5.19 1.09 -21.18
CA LEU A 103 4.95 1.84 -19.95
C LEU A 103 3.46 2.13 -19.71
N ASP A 104 2.63 2.12 -20.75
CA ASP A 104 1.19 2.34 -20.64
C ASP A 104 0.50 1.19 -19.91
N LEU A 105 1.02 -0.04 -20.02
CA LEU A 105 0.52 -1.18 -19.25
C LEU A 105 0.58 -0.87 -17.75
N ARG A 106 1.72 -0.35 -17.29
CA ARG A 106 1.94 0.01 -15.89
C ARG A 106 1.13 1.23 -15.48
N LEU A 107 1.02 2.24 -16.35
CA LEU A 107 0.29 3.47 -16.05
C LEU A 107 -1.20 3.19 -15.89
N PHE A 108 -1.81 2.52 -16.86
CA PHE A 108 -3.25 2.26 -16.88
C PHE A 108 -3.67 1.27 -15.78
N ALA A 109 -2.85 0.25 -15.49
CA ALA A 109 -3.07 -0.61 -14.33
C ALA A 109 -3.11 0.20 -13.01
N GLN A 110 -2.22 1.18 -12.87
CA GLN A 110 -2.20 2.07 -11.70
C GLN A 110 -3.37 3.05 -11.67
N VAL A 111 -3.85 3.54 -12.81
CA VAL A 111 -5.05 4.41 -12.86
C VAL A 111 -6.25 3.65 -12.27
N GLU A 112 -6.51 2.44 -12.78
CA GLU A 112 -7.63 1.63 -12.29
C GLU A 112 -7.48 1.28 -10.81
N LEU A 113 -6.30 0.83 -10.39
CA LEU A 113 -6.06 0.44 -9.00
C LEU A 113 -6.23 1.63 -8.04
N ASN A 114 -5.66 2.79 -8.35
CA ASN A 114 -5.71 3.92 -7.43
C ASN A 114 -7.11 4.55 -7.35
N ILE A 115 -7.94 4.40 -8.39
CA ILE A 115 -9.37 4.72 -8.31
C ILE A 115 -10.09 3.75 -7.36
N LEU A 116 -9.85 2.43 -7.48
CA LEU A 116 -10.39 1.45 -6.53
C LEU A 116 -9.96 1.78 -5.08
N ARG A 117 -8.67 2.06 -4.86
CA ARG A 117 -8.14 2.42 -3.54
C ARG A 117 -8.72 3.72 -2.99
N ALA A 118 -9.00 4.70 -3.84
CA ALA A 118 -9.65 5.93 -3.44
C ALA A 118 -11.11 5.69 -3.02
N ASN A 119 -11.84 4.83 -3.74
CA ASN A 119 -13.19 4.43 -3.36
C ASN A 119 -13.19 3.69 -2.02
N ILE A 120 -12.24 2.77 -1.80
CA ILE A 120 -12.06 2.10 -0.50
C ILE A 120 -11.86 3.12 0.61
N ASN A 121 -10.96 4.08 0.40
CA ASN A 121 -10.66 5.12 1.37
C ASN A 121 -11.88 5.98 1.70
N ASP A 122 -12.65 6.38 0.69
CA ASP A 122 -13.82 7.25 0.86
C ASP A 122 -14.98 6.53 1.55
N THR A 123 -15.25 5.27 1.16
CA THR A 123 -16.31 4.46 1.75
C THR A 123 -16.00 4.11 3.20
N LEU A 124 -14.81 3.58 3.47
CA LEU A 124 -14.41 3.19 4.84
C LEU A 124 -14.14 4.41 5.73
N GLY A 125 -13.73 5.54 5.15
CA GLY A 125 -13.60 6.80 5.89
C GLY A 125 -14.96 7.40 6.32
N SER A 126 -16.07 6.99 5.69
CA SER A 126 -17.41 7.41 6.08
C SER A 126 -17.85 6.66 7.34
N ARG A 127 -18.02 7.37 8.46
CA ARG A 127 -18.39 6.82 9.79
C ARG A 127 -19.83 6.28 9.89
N THR A 128 -20.44 5.92 8.77
CA THR A 128 -21.87 5.58 8.67
C THR A 128 -22.15 4.09 8.63
N PHE A 129 -21.15 3.26 8.40
CA PHE A 129 -21.34 1.82 8.23
C PHE A 129 -21.36 1.08 9.56
N ASP A 130 -22.24 0.10 9.68
CA ASP A 130 -22.14 -0.89 10.74
C ASP A 130 -21.07 -1.96 10.39
N LYS A 131 -20.74 -2.83 11.35
CA LYS A 131 -19.70 -3.85 11.15
C LYS A 131 -20.05 -4.88 10.06
N LEU A 132 -21.33 -5.17 9.84
CA LEU A 132 -21.78 -6.12 8.83
C LEU A 132 -21.60 -5.52 7.43
N ASP A 133 -21.99 -4.25 7.26
CA ASP A 133 -21.81 -3.52 6.01
C ASP A 133 -20.34 -3.39 5.64
N ILE A 134 -19.46 -3.10 6.62
CA ILE A 134 -18.00 -3.08 6.38
C ILE A 134 -17.52 -4.45 5.91
N THR A 135 -18.00 -5.54 6.52
CA THR A 135 -17.59 -6.90 6.14
C THR A 135 -18.03 -7.25 4.72
N ASN A 136 -19.28 -6.92 4.35
CA ASN A 136 -19.80 -7.10 3.00
C ASN A 136 -18.99 -6.27 1.99
N PHE A 137 -18.74 -5.00 2.31
CA PHE A 137 -17.93 -4.11 1.47
C PHE A 137 -16.51 -4.64 1.25
N VAL A 138 -15.86 -5.15 2.29
CA VAL A 138 -14.53 -5.77 2.19
C VAL A 138 -14.56 -6.99 1.26
N HIS A 139 -15.61 -7.81 1.35
CA HIS A 139 -15.77 -8.99 0.48
C HIS A 139 -15.96 -8.59 -0.98
N GLU A 140 -16.86 -7.65 -1.28
CA GLU A 140 -17.11 -7.14 -2.63
C GLU A 140 -15.87 -6.47 -3.23
N THR A 141 -15.21 -5.61 -2.44
CA THR A 141 -13.98 -4.93 -2.86
C THR A 141 -12.86 -5.92 -3.17
N LYS A 142 -12.76 -7.01 -2.39
CA LYS A 142 -11.78 -8.06 -2.67
C LYS A 142 -12.02 -8.72 -4.02
N ILE A 143 -13.28 -8.99 -4.36
CA ILE A 143 -13.65 -9.50 -5.69
C ILE A 143 -13.23 -8.50 -6.78
N ASP A 144 -13.47 -7.20 -6.58
CA ASP A 144 -13.05 -6.17 -7.55
C ASP A 144 -11.52 -6.10 -7.72
N LEU A 145 -10.75 -6.23 -6.63
CA LEU A 145 -9.30 -6.30 -6.67
C LEU A 145 -8.80 -7.58 -7.36
N ASP A 146 -9.45 -8.71 -7.14
CA ASP A 146 -9.14 -9.97 -7.80
C ASP A 146 -9.39 -9.88 -9.31
N LEU A 147 -10.55 -9.33 -9.72
CA LEU A 147 -10.89 -9.09 -11.12
C LEU A 147 -9.91 -8.11 -11.79
N TRP A 148 -9.57 -7.01 -11.12
CA TRP A 148 -8.56 -6.07 -11.61
C TRP A 148 -7.22 -6.78 -11.84
N PHE A 149 -6.78 -7.59 -10.88
CA PHE A 149 -5.52 -8.31 -10.97
C PHE A 149 -5.52 -9.33 -12.11
N ASP A 150 -6.55 -10.18 -12.21
CA ASP A 150 -6.61 -11.24 -13.21
C ASP A 150 -6.70 -10.68 -14.64
N ASP A 151 -7.44 -9.58 -14.82
CA ASP A 151 -7.48 -8.86 -16.09
C ASP A 151 -6.11 -8.31 -16.48
N TRP A 152 -5.46 -7.58 -15.58
CA TRP A 152 -4.16 -6.96 -15.87
C TRP A 152 -3.03 -7.98 -16.00
N LEU A 153 -3.10 -9.08 -15.26
CA LEU A 153 -2.21 -10.24 -15.43
C LEU A 153 -2.32 -10.74 -16.87
N ARG A 154 -3.53 -11.03 -17.33
CA ARG A 154 -3.79 -11.49 -18.70
C ARG A 154 -3.36 -10.47 -19.76
N ILE A 155 -3.62 -9.18 -19.54
CA ILE A 155 -3.23 -8.12 -20.47
C ILE A 155 -1.72 -8.03 -20.61
N ILE A 156 -0.97 -8.08 -19.49
CA ILE A 156 0.49 -8.01 -19.50
C ILE A 156 1.10 -9.29 -20.09
N GLU A 157 0.58 -10.46 -19.72
CA GLU A 157 1.07 -11.75 -20.24
C GLU A 157 0.92 -11.85 -21.76
N ASN A 158 -0.20 -11.37 -22.30
CA ASN A 158 -0.51 -11.40 -23.72
C ASN A 158 0.08 -10.24 -24.52
N SER A 159 0.84 -9.31 -23.91
CA SER A 159 1.48 -8.21 -24.61
C SER A 159 2.84 -8.65 -25.18
N PRO A 160 3.01 -8.76 -26.52
CA PRO A 160 4.27 -9.18 -27.12
C PRO A 160 5.36 -8.13 -26.95
N ALA A 161 4.98 -6.84 -26.98
CA ALA A 161 5.88 -5.70 -26.87
C ALA A 161 6.52 -5.56 -25.47
N ALA A 162 6.00 -6.28 -24.46
CA ALA A 162 6.45 -6.20 -23.08
C ALA A 162 7.41 -7.33 -22.68
N THR A 163 7.98 -8.08 -23.63
CA THR A 163 8.73 -9.31 -23.33
C THR A 163 9.88 -9.09 -22.35
N GLU A 164 10.62 -7.98 -22.49
CA GLU A 164 11.76 -7.66 -21.61
C GLU A 164 11.30 -7.14 -20.23
N GLU A 165 10.25 -6.33 -20.19
CA GLU A 165 9.74 -5.70 -18.96
C GLU A 165 8.77 -6.59 -18.18
N LYS A 166 8.28 -7.68 -18.79
CA LYS A 166 7.26 -8.57 -18.22
C LYS A 166 7.60 -9.04 -16.80
N PRO A 167 8.83 -9.49 -16.48
CA PRO A 167 9.16 -9.90 -15.10
C PRO A 167 8.89 -8.77 -14.09
N PHE A 168 9.33 -7.55 -14.38
CA PHE A 168 9.10 -6.39 -13.52
C PHE A 168 7.62 -6.00 -13.46
N LEU A 169 6.92 -5.95 -14.60
CA LEU A 169 5.52 -5.57 -14.65
C LEU A 169 4.65 -6.53 -13.83
N LEU A 170 4.90 -7.83 -13.94
CA LEU A 170 4.18 -8.86 -13.21
C LEU A 170 4.51 -8.83 -11.71
N ALA A 171 5.79 -8.65 -11.35
CA ALA A 171 6.19 -8.48 -9.96
C ALA A 171 5.51 -7.24 -9.34
N ALA A 172 5.56 -6.09 -10.03
CA ALA A 172 4.92 -4.86 -9.60
C ALA A 172 3.40 -5.01 -9.46
N LEU A 173 2.73 -5.68 -10.39
CA LEU A 173 1.28 -5.94 -10.31
C LEU A 173 0.92 -6.75 -9.06
N ARG A 174 1.67 -7.83 -8.78
CA ARG A 174 1.47 -8.68 -7.60
C ARG A 174 1.72 -7.92 -6.30
N VAL A 175 2.79 -7.12 -6.24
CA VAL A 175 3.12 -6.28 -5.08
C VAL A 175 2.02 -5.25 -4.82
N GLN A 176 1.51 -4.60 -5.88
CA GLN A 176 0.42 -3.63 -5.77
C GLN A 176 -0.89 -4.28 -5.30
N LYS A 177 -1.19 -5.51 -5.74
CA LYS A 177 -2.33 -6.27 -5.20
C LYS A 177 -2.20 -6.50 -3.70
N CYS A 178 -1.05 -7.02 -3.25
CA CYS A 178 -0.82 -7.25 -1.82
C CYS A 178 -0.91 -5.95 -1.00
N TRP A 179 -0.41 -4.84 -1.54
CA TRP A 179 -0.54 -3.53 -0.92
C TRP A 179 -2.01 -3.08 -0.78
N ALA A 180 -2.80 -3.25 -1.85
CA ALA A 180 -4.22 -2.88 -1.84
C ALA A 180 -5.04 -3.75 -0.86
N GLU A 181 -4.79 -5.06 -0.83
CA GLU A 181 -5.42 -5.98 0.13
C GLU A 181 -5.04 -5.65 1.58
N LEU A 182 -3.75 -5.43 1.84
CA LEU A 182 -3.25 -5.05 3.17
C LEU A 182 -3.95 -3.78 3.67
N THR A 183 -3.95 -2.74 2.85
CA THR A 183 -4.55 -1.44 3.22
C THR A 183 -6.07 -1.49 3.32
N LEU A 184 -6.76 -2.30 2.50
CA LEU A 184 -8.19 -2.57 2.63
C LEU A 184 -8.52 -3.16 4.01
N HIS A 185 -7.83 -4.24 4.39
CA HIS A 185 -8.12 -4.91 5.66
C HIS A 185 -7.77 -4.05 6.87
N CYS A 186 -6.65 -3.32 6.83
CA CYS A 186 -6.31 -2.39 7.92
C CYS A 186 -7.29 -1.22 8.02
N LYS A 187 -7.74 -0.63 6.91
CA LYS A 187 -8.79 0.42 6.95
C LYS A 187 -10.13 -0.12 7.44
N ALA A 188 -10.48 -1.36 7.09
CA ALA A 188 -11.70 -1.98 7.55
C ALA A 188 -11.69 -2.14 9.09
N LEU A 189 -10.59 -2.64 9.65
CA LEU A 189 -10.39 -2.73 11.10
C LEU A 189 -10.49 -1.36 11.78
N GLN A 190 -9.82 -0.35 11.22
CA GLN A 190 -9.91 1.03 11.72
C GLN A 190 -11.36 1.54 11.70
N SER A 191 -12.12 1.25 10.65
CA SER A 191 -13.53 1.66 10.49
C SER A 191 -14.46 0.93 11.44
N MET A 192 -14.14 -0.31 11.81
CA MET A 192 -14.83 -1.08 12.84
C MET A 192 -14.50 -0.61 14.27
N GLY A 193 -13.57 0.34 14.43
CA GLY A 193 -13.10 0.83 15.74
C GLY A 193 -12.10 -0.11 16.41
N VAL A 194 -11.46 -1.01 15.66
CA VAL A 194 -10.48 -1.95 16.19
C VAL A 194 -9.13 -1.25 16.33
N GLU A 195 -8.74 -1.01 17.57
CA GLU A 195 -7.38 -0.62 17.93
C GLU A 195 -6.75 -1.66 18.85
N ASN A 196 -7.50 -2.13 19.86
CA ASN A 196 -7.05 -3.16 20.79
C ASN A 196 -7.33 -4.58 20.26
N VAL A 197 -6.28 -5.31 19.87
CA VAL A 197 -6.40 -6.68 19.34
C VAL A 197 -6.77 -7.71 20.42
N ALA A 198 -6.72 -7.36 21.71
CA ALA A 198 -7.18 -8.24 22.79
C ALA A 198 -8.71 -8.42 22.82
N ALA A 199 -9.44 -7.43 22.29
CA ALA A 199 -10.89 -7.33 22.37
C ALA A 199 -11.51 -7.28 20.96
N ILE A 200 -11.20 -8.29 20.14
CA ILE A 200 -11.71 -8.40 18.77
C ILE A 200 -12.64 -9.59 18.61
N SER A 201 -13.67 -9.41 17.79
CA SER A 201 -14.59 -10.47 17.37
C SER A 201 -13.89 -11.46 16.41
N PRO A 202 -14.45 -12.68 16.23
CA PRO A 202 -13.90 -13.65 15.27
C PRO A 202 -13.80 -13.11 13.84
N THR A 203 -14.73 -12.25 13.43
CA THR A 203 -14.71 -11.59 12.11
C THR A 203 -13.53 -10.62 12.00
N GLU A 204 -13.33 -9.76 13.00
CA GLU A 204 -12.20 -8.82 13.05
C GLU A 204 -10.86 -9.56 13.11
N GLN A 205 -10.79 -10.66 13.86
CA GLN A 205 -9.61 -11.53 13.90
C GLN A 205 -9.30 -12.14 12.52
N SER A 206 -10.32 -12.59 11.79
CA SER A 206 -10.16 -13.10 10.42
C SER A 206 -9.63 -12.03 9.46
N ILE A 207 -10.13 -10.80 9.56
CA ILE A 207 -9.66 -9.65 8.76
C ILE A 207 -8.19 -9.33 9.11
N LEU A 208 -7.84 -9.30 10.40
CA LEU A 208 -6.48 -9.05 10.88
C LEU A 208 -5.48 -10.11 10.40
N LEU A 209 -5.86 -11.40 10.46
CA LEU A 209 -5.06 -12.50 9.94
C LEU A 209 -4.89 -12.39 8.41
N THR A 210 -5.92 -11.95 7.70
CA THR A 210 -5.85 -11.72 6.25
C THR A 210 -4.90 -10.56 5.92
N ALA A 211 -4.93 -9.47 6.68
CA ALA A 211 -3.97 -8.37 6.56
C ALA A 211 -2.53 -8.87 6.76
N LYS A 212 -2.28 -9.65 7.82
CA LYS A 212 -0.97 -10.26 8.08
C LYS A 212 -0.53 -11.17 6.94
N GLY A 213 -1.43 -11.99 6.40
CA GLY A 213 -1.17 -12.83 5.24
C GLY A 213 -0.76 -12.03 4.00
N ALA A 214 -1.45 -10.92 3.72
CA ALA A 214 -1.10 -10.01 2.63
C ALA A 214 0.29 -9.39 2.82
N ALA A 215 0.66 -8.99 4.04
CA ALA A 215 1.99 -8.47 4.36
C ALA A 215 3.09 -9.54 4.21
N LYS A 216 2.87 -10.77 4.68
CA LYS A 216 3.80 -11.91 4.46
C LYS A 216 3.99 -12.19 2.97
N LYS A 217 2.90 -12.21 2.18
CA LYS A 217 2.96 -12.41 0.72
C LYS A 217 3.69 -11.27 0.02
N HIS A 218 3.47 -10.02 0.45
CA HIS A 218 4.21 -8.87 -0.06
C HIS A 218 5.72 -9.03 0.15
N LEU A 219 6.15 -9.36 1.38
CA LEU A 219 7.56 -9.59 1.70
C LEU A 219 8.15 -10.70 0.81
N ALA A 220 7.49 -11.85 0.74
CA ALA A 220 7.93 -12.96 -0.10
C ALA A 220 8.09 -12.54 -1.57
N LEU A 221 7.13 -11.80 -2.14
CA LEU A 221 7.18 -11.36 -3.54
C LEU A 221 8.39 -10.46 -3.82
N ILE A 222 8.70 -9.52 -2.94
CA ILE A 222 9.80 -8.58 -3.17
C ILE A 222 11.17 -9.22 -2.89
N THR A 223 11.26 -10.25 -2.04
CA THR A 223 12.52 -10.92 -1.72
C THR A 223 12.82 -12.16 -2.56
N THR A 224 11.82 -12.79 -3.21
CA THR A 224 12.05 -14.03 -3.98
C THR A 224 12.86 -13.75 -5.26
N GLU A 225 12.56 -12.65 -5.95
CA GLU A 225 13.26 -12.25 -7.17
C GLU A 225 13.61 -10.75 -7.09
N PRO A 226 14.61 -10.40 -6.25
CA PRO A 226 14.91 -9.00 -5.95
C PRO A 226 15.33 -8.21 -7.19
N ASP A 227 15.95 -8.85 -8.19
CA ASP A 227 16.34 -8.23 -9.46
C ASP A 227 15.13 -7.75 -10.28
N HIS A 228 14.01 -8.47 -10.21
CA HIS A 228 12.81 -8.11 -10.95
C HIS A 228 12.05 -6.96 -10.31
N TYR A 229 12.19 -6.71 -9.00
CA TYR A 229 11.45 -5.65 -8.32
C TYR A 229 12.34 -4.69 -7.54
N LEU A 230 13.04 -5.17 -6.50
CA LEU A 230 13.86 -4.34 -5.61
C LEU A 230 14.97 -3.58 -6.36
N ALA A 231 15.65 -4.20 -7.32
CA ALA A 231 16.69 -3.52 -8.10
C ALA A 231 16.16 -2.30 -8.90
N GLN A 232 14.86 -2.28 -9.21
CA GLN A 232 14.19 -1.19 -9.92
C GLN A 232 13.85 0.00 -9.00
N LEU A 233 13.94 -0.15 -7.67
CA LEU A 233 13.66 0.93 -6.72
C LEU A 233 14.67 2.08 -6.82
N ARG A 234 15.82 1.88 -7.47
CA ARG A 234 16.78 2.96 -7.79
C ARG A 234 16.16 4.13 -8.54
N TYR A 235 15.10 3.89 -9.30
CA TYR A 235 14.35 4.90 -10.05
C TYR A 235 12.98 5.20 -9.44
N ALA A 236 12.63 4.51 -8.35
CA ALA A 236 11.32 4.62 -7.74
C ALA A 236 11.18 5.92 -6.94
N MET A 237 9.92 6.33 -6.82
CA MET A 237 9.50 7.49 -6.06
C MET A 237 9.57 7.18 -4.55
N ASP A 238 9.66 8.22 -3.74
CA ASP A 238 9.84 8.11 -2.28
C ASP A 238 8.78 7.21 -1.61
N PHE A 239 7.52 7.32 -2.03
CA PHE A 239 6.42 6.52 -1.46
C PHE A 239 6.58 5.01 -1.70
N VAL A 240 7.32 4.58 -2.73
CA VAL A 240 7.54 3.15 -3.00
C VAL A 240 8.45 2.56 -1.92
N TRP A 241 9.50 3.30 -1.55
CA TRP A 241 10.38 2.95 -0.43
C TRP A 241 9.59 2.93 0.89
N ALA A 242 8.76 3.95 1.12
CA ALA A 242 7.90 4.02 2.30
C ALA A 242 6.97 2.81 2.40
N LYS A 243 6.33 2.39 1.30
CA LYS A 243 5.45 1.20 1.27
C LYS A 243 6.20 -0.08 1.60
N CYS A 244 7.38 -0.30 1.01
CA CYS A 244 8.19 -1.48 1.30
C CYS A 244 8.57 -1.55 2.79
N ALA A 245 9.05 -0.43 3.35
CA ALA A 245 9.40 -0.37 4.77
C ALA A 245 8.16 -0.57 5.65
N PHE A 246 7.07 0.15 5.37
CA PHE A 246 5.82 0.04 6.14
C PHE A 246 5.26 -1.38 6.16
N CYS A 247 5.17 -2.06 5.02
CA CYS A 247 4.66 -3.43 4.95
C CYS A 247 5.41 -4.37 5.90
N PHE A 248 6.74 -4.23 5.96
CA PHE A 248 7.57 -5.04 6.84
C PHE A 248 7.42 -4.64 8.32
N LEU A 249 7.39 -3.33 8.63
CA LEU A 249 7.15 -2.85 10.00
C LEU A 249 5.80 -3.30 10.55
N LEU A 250 4.75 -3.21 9.73
CA LEU A 250 3.44 -3.71 10.09
C LEU A 250 3.46 -5.22 10.29
N LEU A 251 4.19 -5.97 9.45
CA LEU A 251 4.34 -7.41 9.64
C LEU A 251 5.04 -7.75 10.97
N LEU A 252 6.16 -7.09 11.30
CA LEU A 252 6.81 -7.24 12.61
C LEU A 252 5.83 -6.96 13.75
N LYS A 253 5.05 -5.88 13.64
CA LYS A 253 4.05 -5.52 14.64
C LYS A 253 2.94 -6.57 14.77
N LEU A 254 2.40 -7.07 13.66
CA LEU A 254 1.37 -8.12 13.65
C LEU A 254 1.91 -9.48 14.10
N SER A 255 3.20 -9.76 13.93
CA SER A 255 3.87 -10.93 14.50
C SER A 255 4.01 -10.83 16.01
N ARG A 256 4.15 -9.62 16.56
CA ARG A 256 4.09 -9.41 18.01
C ARG A 256 2.65 -9.41 18.55
N LEU A 257 1.69 -8.90 17.80
CA LEU A 257 0.31 -8.78 18.30
C LEU A 257 -0.48 -10.08 18.29
N LEU A 258 -0.02 -11.08 17.54
CA LEU A 258 -0.72 -12.34 17.34
C LEU A 258 0.18 -13.51 17.75
N PRO A 259 -0.39 -14.60 18.30
CA PRO A 259 0.38 -15.79 18.63
C PRO A 259 1.12 -16.34 17.40
N GLU A 260 2.43 -16.52 17.52
CA GLU A 260 3.31 -17.13 16.52
C GLU A 260 4.29 -18.08 17.20
N ARG A 261 4.82 -19.04 16.43
CA ARG A 261 5.88 -19.95 16.91
C ARG A 261 7.23 -19.26 16.88
N ASP A 262 8.18 -19.65 17.72
CA ASP A 262 9.53 -19.05 17.73
C ASP A 262 10.24 -19.19 16.39
N GLU A 263 10.01 -20.30 15.69
CA GLU A 263 10.51 -20.52 14.33
C GLU A 263 10.01 -19.45 13.34
N GLU A 264 8.74 -19.02 13.48
CA GLU A 264 8.16 -17.99 12.60
C GLU A 264 8.78 -16.62 12.89
N HIS A 265 9.05 -16.31 14.16
CA HIS A 265 9.73 -15.08 14.55
C HIS A 265 11.17 -15.03 14.02
N ARG A 266 11.92 -16.15 14.13
CA ARG A 266 13.29 -16.26 13.62
C ARG A 266 13.34 -16.18 12.09
N GLU A 267 12.42 -16.83 11.40
CA GLU A 267 12.34 -16.74 9.94
C GLU A 267 11.99 -15.31 9.49
N LEU A 268 11.06 -14.63 10.17
CA LEU A 268 10.73 -13.24 9.87
C LEU A 268 11.94 -12.30 10.05
N LEU A 269 12.73 -12.52 11.10
CA LEU A 269 13.97 -11.76 11.34
C LEU A 269 14.95 -11.95 10.17
N ARG A 270 15.21 -13.20 9.76
CA ARG A 270 16.08 -13.53 8.61
C ARG A 270 15.60 -12.92 7.30
N GLN A 271 14.29 -12.95 7.05
CA GLN A 271 13.69 -12.32 5.88
C GLN A 271 13.83 -10.79 5.91
N GLY A 272 13.73 -10.19 7.10
CA GLY A 272 13.98 -8.77 7.33
C GLY A 272 15.41 -8.35 7.01
N GLU A 273 16.39 -9.12 7.48
CA GLU A 273 17.81 -8.90 7.18
C GLU A 273 18.08 -8.98 5.67
N THR A 274 17.50 -9.99 5.00
CA THR A 274 17.59 -10.14 3.54
C THR A 274 16.98 -8.94 2.82
N LEU A 275 15.79 -8.49 3.23
CA LEU A 275 15.13 -7.31 2.67
C LEU A 275 16.01 -6.06 2.84
N LEU A 276 16.59 -5.86 4.02
CA LEU A 276 17.46 -4.72 4.31
C LEU A 276 18.72 -4.73 3.44
N GLU A 277 19.34 -5.90 3.26
CA GLU A 277 20.50 -6.07 2.40
C GLU A 277 20.17 -5.72 0.94
N GLU A 278 19.07 -6.26 0.40
CA GLU A 278 18.66 -6.02 -0.99
C GLU A 278 18.25 -4.57 -1.24
N LEU A 279 17.52 -3.95 -0.32
CA LEU A 279 17.17 -2.53 -0.42
C LEU A 279 18.42 -1.63 -0.35
N SER A 280 19.44 -2.01 0.42
CA SER A 280 20.71 -1.27 0.49
C SER A 280 21.50 -1.34 -0.82
N LYS A 281 21.36 -2.43 -1.58
CA LYS A 281 21.95 -2.59 -2.94
C LYS A 281 21.18 -1.82 -4.01
N ALA A 282 19.88 -1.62 -3.82
CA ALA A 282 18.98 -1.01 -4.79
C ALA A 282 19.24 0.48 -5.08
N GLY A 283 20.21 1.12 -4.43
CA GLY A 283 20.65 2.49 -4.73
C GLY A 283 20.67 3.39 -3.50
N PRO A 284 21.00 4.69 -3.64
CA PRO A 284 21.03 5.64 -2.53
C PRO A 284 19.62 6.05 -2.08
N GLY A 285 18.64 5.13 -2.15
CA GLY A 285 17.25 5.34 -1.78
C GLY A 285 17.12 5.96 -0.39
N ASN A 286 15.99 6.62 -0.13
CA ASN A 286 15.82 7.50 1.03
C ASN A 286 16.32 6.82 2.31
N THR A 287 17.44 7.33 2.82
CA THR A 287 18.23 6.72 3.90
C THR A 287 17.41 6.53 5.17
N ILE A 288 16.33 7.30 5.31
CA ILE A 288 15.47 7.26 6.48
C ILE A 288 14.69 5.95 6.60
N TYR A 289 14.11 5.43 5.51
CA TYR A 289 13.33 4.19 5.57
C TYR A 289 14.23 2.97 5.80
N LEU A 290 15.43 2.98 5.21
CA LEU A 290 16.46 1.96 5.46
C LEU A 290 16.92 1.99 6.93
N GLN A 291 17.16 3.18 7.48
CA GLN A 291 17.55 3.34 8.87
C GLN A 291 16.44 2.86 9.82
N ILE A 292 15.19 3.24 9.55
CA ILE A 292 14.02 2.77 10.29
C ILE A 292 13.95 1.25 10.27
N LEU A 293 14.05 0.63 9.09
CA LEU A 293 14.03 -0.83 8.93
C LEU A 293 15.14 -1.48 9.76
N LYS A 294 16.37 -1.00 9.63
CA LYS A 294 17.51 -1.50 10.39
C LYS A 294 17.27 -1.46 11.90
N MET A 295 16.88 -0.30 12.43
CA MET A 295 16.61 -0.14 13.87
C MET A 295 15.47 -1.04 14.34
N SER A 296 14.44 -1.20 13.51
CA SER A 296 13.26 -2.03 13.80
C SER A 296 13.60 -3.51 13.84
N ILE A 297 14.43 -3.98 12.90
CA ILE A 297 14.98 -5.35 12.86
C ILE A 297 15.84 -5.61 14.10
N GLU A 298 16.79 -4.71 14.42
CA GLU A 298 17.66 -4.84 15.59
C GLU A 298 16.87 -4.86 16.91
N LYS A 299 15.83 -4.02 17.03
CA LYS A 299 14.94 -4.01 18.21
C LYS A 299 14.14 -5.31 18.32
N TYR A 300 13.58 -5.78 17.21
CA TYR A 300 12.83 -7.03 17.17
C TYR A 300 13.72 -8.23 17.54
N GLY A 301 14.93 -8.31 16.99
CA GLY A 301 15.89 -9.38 17.30
C GLY A 301 16.32 -9.42 18.77
N ARG A 302 16.62 -8.27 19.38
CA ARG A 302 16.95 -8.20 20.82
C ARG A 302 15.82 -8.71 21.70
N THR A 303 14.59 -8.29 21.39
CA THR A 303 13.40 -8.73 22.14
C THR A 303 13.22 -10.26 22.10
N LEU A 304 13.54 -10.90 20.97
CA LEU A 304 13.48 -12.36 20.86
C LEU A 304 14.59 -13.06 21.64
N GLN A 305 15.79 -12.47 21.67
CA GLN A 305 16.92 -13.04 22.42
C GLN A 305 16.67 -12.98 23.93
N ASP A 306 16.21 -11.82 24.43
CA ASP A 306 15.89 -11.63 25.85
C ASP A 306 14.80 -12.62 26.33
N ASN A 307 13.88 -13.03 25.45
CA ASN A 307 12.85 -14.02 25.77
C ASN A 307 13.44 -15.44 25.93
N ASN A 308 14.32 -15.86 25.01
CA ASN A 308 14.97 -17.17 25.11
C ASN A 308 15.84 -17.31 26.36
N GLU A 309 16.47 -16.20 26.80
CA GLU A 309 17.29 -16.17 28.01
C GLU A 309 16.42 -16.22 29.28
N ARG A 310 15.22 -15.62 29.28
CA ARG A 310 14.26 -15.72 30.40
C ARG A 310 13.62 -17.10 30.54
N ASP A 311 13.25 -17.72 29.41
CA ASP A 311 12.68 -19.08 29.41
C ASP A 311 13.68 -20.15 29.86
N THR A 312 14.99 -19.85 29.83
CA THR A 312 16.04 -20.75 30.31
C THR A 312 16.44 -20.52 31.77
N GLU A 313 16.11 -19.37 32.37
CA GLU A 313 16.45 -19.04 33.76
C GLU A 313 15.29 -19.17 34.77
N THR A 314 14.02 -19.17 34.33
CA THR A 314 12.87 -19.25 35.25
C THR A 314 11.96 -20.46 35.02
N ASP A 315 12.21 -21.52 35.81
CA ASP A 315 11.27 -22.64 36.07
C ASP A 315 10.13 -22.23 37.05
N THR A 316 9.79 -20.94 37.11
CA THR A 316 8.76 -20.42 38.03
C THR A 316 7.60 -19.84 37.23
N GLU A 317 6.41 -20.38 37.47
CA GLU A 317 5.12 -20.10 36.84
C GLU A 317 4.83 -18.60 36.63
N ALA A 318 5.23 -18.04 35.49
CA ALA A 318 4.56 -16.89 34.87
C ALA A 318 3.71 -17.43 33.72
N THR A 319 2.49 -17.87 34.04
CA THR A 319 1.57 -18.57 33.13
C THR A 319 0.81 -17.61 32.18
N GLY A 320 1.54 -16.79 31.43
CA GLY A 320 0.96 -15.85 30.46
C GLY A 320 1.88 -15.61 29.26
N PRO A 321 1.36 -15.54 28.01
CA PRO A 321 2.15 -15.13 26.86
C PRO A 321 2.73 -13.72 27.05
N PHE A 322 3.98 -13.47 26.60
CA PHE A 322 4.72 -12.21 26.80
C PHE A 322 3.97 -10.90 26.43
N TRP A 323 2.95 -10.96 25.59
CA TRP A 323 2.07 -9.83 25.26
C TRP A 323 1.32 -9.26 26.47
N GLU A 324 1.28 -9.99 27.58
CA GLU A 324 0.71 -9.58 28.87
C GLU A 324 1.70 -8.77 29.74
N LEU A 325 2.98 -8.66 29.36
CA LEU A 325 3.99 -7.88 30.08
C LEU A 325 3.97 -6.40 29.62
N PHE A 326 3.74 -5.50 30.58
CA PHE A 326 3.58 -4.05 30.37
C PHE A 326 4.78 -3.36 29.67
N ASP A 327 6.00 -3.85 29.87
CA ASP A 327 7.21 -3.33 29.20
C ASP A 327 7.22 -3.65 27.70
N ALA A 328 6.75 -4.83 27.30
CA ALA A 328 6.61 -5.23 25.91
C ALA A 328 5.64 -4.32 25.14
N GLN A 329 4.60 -3.87 25.85
CA GLN A 329 3.50 -3.04 25.35
C GLN A 329 3.95 -1.59 25.10
N THR A 330 4.73 -1.02 26.01
CA THR A 330 5.39 0.30 25.86
C THR A 330 6.37 0.28 24.67
N ASP A 331 7.05 -0.85 24.46
CA ASP A 331 7.96 -1.05 23.33
C ASP A 331 7.27 -1.27 21.98
N LEU A 332 5.98 -1.63 21.99
CA LEU A 332 5.12 -1.84 20.82
C LEU A 332 4.45 -0.55 20.35
N GLN A 333 4.19 0.37 21.29
CA GLN A 333 3.72 1.73 21.03
C GLN A 333 4.87 2.62 20.52
N SER A 334 6.09 2.46 21.04
CA SER A 334 7.29 3.17 20.54
C SER A 334 7.81 2.68 19.18
N PHE A 335 7.16 1.70 18.56
CA PHE A 335 7.58 1.10 17.29
C PHE A 335 7.10 1.86 16.05
N VAL A 336 6.33 2.95 16.21
CA VAL A 336 5.82 3.73 15.08
C VAL A 336 6.77 4.93 14.83
N PRO A 337 7.57 4.93 13.75
CA PRO A 337 8.48 6.03 13.47
C PRO A 337 7.70 7.28 13.08
N GLU A 338 8.11 8.45 13.58
CA GLU A 338 7.42 9.72 13.35
C GLU A 338 7.23 10.05 11.86
N GLN A 339 8.12 9.58 10.99
CA GLN A 339 8.01 9.77 9.53
C GLN A 339 6.76 9.11 8.95
N PHE A 340 6.37 7.94 9.47
CA PHE A 340 5.14 7.25 9.04
C PHE A 340 3.88 7.82 9.67
N VAL A 341 4.00 8.70 10.67
CA VAL A 341 2.88 9.39 11.32
C VAL A 341 2.70 10.80 10.76
N SER A 342 3.79 11.46 10.39
CA SER A 342 3.81 12.85 9.92
C SER A 342 3.68 12.99 8.41
N GLU A 343 4.26 12.06 7.63
CA GLU A 343 4.26 12.16 6.16
C GLU A 343 3.25 11.23 5.46
N TRP A 344 2.84 10.17 6.14
CA TRP A 344 2.00 9.11 5.58
C TRP A 344 0.81 8.81 6.51
N GLU A 345 -0.30 8.40 5.93
CA GLU A 345 -1.52 7.97 6.62
C GLU A 345 -1.77 6.47 6.37
N PHE A 346 -0.72 5.67 6.51
CA PHE A 346 -0.82 4.23 6.32
C PHE A 346 -1.57 3.56 7.50
N PRO A 347 -2.60 2.74 7.23
CA PRO A 347 -3.46 2.16 8.26
C PRO A 347 -2.80 0.96 8.97
N GLY A 348 -3.03 0.79 10.28
CA GLY A 348 -2.71 -0.44 11.02
C GLY A 348 -1.54 -0.37 11.99
N LEU A 349 -0.65 0.63 11.89
CA LEU A 349 0.40 0.83 12.90
C LEU A 349 -0.13 1.36 14.24
N ASN A 350 -1.39 1.80 14.30
CA ASN A 350 -2.07 2.19 15.53
C ASN A 350 -2.62 1.00 16.34
N LEU A 351 -2.63 -0.23 15.79
CA LEU A 351 -3.09 -1.41 16.52
C LEU A 351 -2.22 -1.65 17.77
N PHE A 352 -2.82 -2.06 18.87
CA PHE A 352 -2.13 -2.40 20.10
C PHE A 352 -2.80 -3.59 20.78
N TYR A 353 -2.15 -4.18 21.77
CA TYR A 353 -2.75 -5.18 22.64
C TYR A 353 -2.82 -4.58 24.04
N PHE A 354 -3.97 -4.64 24.69
CA PHE A 354 -4.16 -4.29 26.10
C PHE A 354 -5.12 -5.32 26.73
N PRO A 355 -4.69 -6.10 27.76
CA PRO A 355 -5.55 -7.13 28.35
C PRO A 355 -6.88 -6.58 28.86
N ILE A 356 -8.00 -7.25 28.55
CA ILE A 356 -9.34 -6.84 28.99
C ILE A 356 -9.45 -6.86 30.52
N ALA A 357 -8.81 -7.83 31.19
CA ALA A 357 -8.80 -7.93 32.64
C ALA A 357 -8.21 -6.69 33.36
N TRP A 358 -7.34 -5.94 32.69
CA TRP A 358 -6.78 -4.70 33.21
C TRP A 358 -7.70 -3.50 32.95
N GLN A 359 -8.57 -3.54 31.93
CA GLN A 359 -9.58 -2.51 31.72
C GLN A 359 -10.64 -2.54 32.82
N ASP A 360 -11.03 -3.72 33.29
CA ASP A 360 -11.94 -3.87 34.43
C ASP A 360 -11.29 -3.37 35.73
N PHE A 361 -9.99 -3.64 35.93
CA PHE A 361 -9.23 -3.19 37.09
C PHE A 361 -9.12 -1.65 37.20
N PHE A 362 -8.99 -0.94 36.07
CA PHE A 362 -8.99 0.54 36.04
C PHE A 362 -10.38 1.15 35.87
N GLY A 363 -11.36 0.40 35.37
CA GLY A 363 -12.77 0.79 35.32
C GLY A 363 -13.35 1.06 36.70
N ASP A 364 -12.95 0.26 37.70
CA ASP A 364 -13.36 0.44 39.10
C ASP A 364 -12.80 1.72 39.76
N PHE A 365 -11.71 2.30 39.24
CA PHE A 365 -11.21 3.60 39.71
C PHE A 365 -11.98 4.80 39.13
N SER A 366 -12.82 4.59 38.11
CA SER A 366 -13.58 5.65 37.44
C SER A 366 -14.95 5.91 38.08
N LEU A 367 -15.34 5.13 39.09
CA LEU A 367 -16.59 5.31 39.87
C LEU A 367 -16.36 5.92 41.27
N ALA A 368 -15.14 6.37 41.56
CA ALA A 368 -14.80 7.06 42.80
C ALA A 368 -14.53 8.55 42.56
N ILE A 369 -15.52 9.30 42.08
CA ILE A 369 -15.64 10.76 42.27
C ILE A 369 -17.07 11.10 42.67
#